data_AF-A0A1G3V5P9-F1
#
_entry.id   AF-A0A1G3V5P9-F1
#
_cell.length_a   1.000
_cell.length_b   1.000
_cell.length_c   1.000
_cell.angle_alpha   90.00
_cell.angle_beta   90.00
_cell.angle_gamma   90.00
#
_symmetry.space_group_name_H-M   'P 1'
#
loop_
_entity.id
_entity.type
_entity.pdbx_description
1 polymer ?
#
loop_
_entity_poly.entity_id
_entity_poly.type
_entity_poly.pdbx_seq_one_letter_code
_entity_poly.pdbx_strand_id
1 'polypeptide(L)'
;MPEYLHQEPGTEVRFIAGHYTIVEEQRLAHCGREVLYVVGIAAVGSTCCGTQGCRFVNIPGYVVAWKSRLSESGMPISVVEPIEGEAEQSEIREMLDRRFPYSQILFSV
;
A
#
# COMPACT_ATOMS: atom_id res chain seq x y z
N MET A 1 0.05 -10.57 14.05
CA MET A 1 0.44 -9.28 13.49
C MET A 1 1.49 -9.52 12.41
N PRO A 2 1.13 -9.45 11.12
CA PRO A 2 2.05 -9.65 10.00
C PRO A 2 3.15 -8.60 9.93
N GLU A 3 4.22 -8.97 9.21
CA GLU A 3 5.36 -8.11 8.92
C GLU A 3 5.16 -7.43 7.56
N TYR A 4 5.41 -6.13 7.50
CA TYR A 4 5.41 -5.36 6.26
C TYR A 4 6.84 -4.96 5.89
N LEU A 5 7.32 -5.49 4.76
CA LEU A 5 8.60 -5.12 4.16
C LEU A 5 8.45 -3.83 3.35
N HIS A 6 9.19 -2.80 3.74
CA HIS A 6 9.14 -1.49 3.09
C HIS A 6 9.78 -1.50 1.71
N GLN A 7 9.22 -0.71 0.80
CA GLN A 7 9.74 -0.50 -0.56
C GLN A 7 9.91 1.01 -0.80
N GLU A 8 11.02 1.42 -1.41
CA GLU A 8 11.24 2.83 -1.72
C GLU A 8 10.32 3.28 -2.87
N PRO A 9 9.69 4.47 -2.79
CA PRO A 9 8.99 5.05 -3.93
C PRO A 9 9.90 5.12 -5.17
N GLY A 10 9.38 4.66 -6.31
CA GLY A 10 10.15 4.39 -7.52
C GLY A 10 10.55 2.93 -7.72
N THR A 11 10.37 2.06 -6.71
CA THR A 11 10.56 0.61 -6.86
C THR A 11 9.56 0.03 -7.86
N GLU A 12 10.07 -0.55 -8.95
CA GLU A 12 9.28 -1.32 -9.91
C GLU A 12 9.35 -2.82 -9.58
N VAL A 13 8.20 -3.46 -9.44
CA VAL A 13 8.06 -4.91 -9.23
C VAL A 13 7.45 -5.53 -10.47
N ARG A 14 8.18 -6.49 -11.08
CA ARG A 14 7.76 -7.20 -12.31
C ARG A 14 7.25 -8.59 -12.00
N PHE A 15 6.23 -9.02 -12.75
CA PHE A 15 5.63 -10.35 -12.69
C PHE A 15 5.16 -10.77 -14.10
N ILE A 16 4.80 -12.05 -14.29
CA ILE A 16 4.53 -12.60 -15.63
C ILE A 16 3.42 -11.82 -16.39
N ALA A 17 2.43 -11.30 -15.67
CA ALA A 17 1.30 -10.57 -16.26
C ALA A 17 1.50 -9.04 -16.34
N GLY A 18 2.60 -8.47 -15.84
CA GLY A 18 2.79 -7.02 -15.83
C GLY A 18 3.84 -6.52 -14.85
N HIS A 19 3.69 -5.25 -14.46
CA HIS A 19 4.52 -4.63 -13.43
C HIS A 19 3.68 -3.67 -12.58
N TYR A 20 4.17 -3.31 -11.41
CA TYR A 20 3.71 -2.12 -10.70
C TYR A 20 4.88 -1.30 -10.19
N THR A 21 4.68 0.00 -10.07
CA THR A 21 5.63 0.91 -9.42
C THR A 21 5.00 1.47 -8.15
N ILE A 22 5.71 1.38 -7.03
CA ILE A 22 5.31 2.08 -5.79
C ILE A 22 5.57 3.58 -5.99
N VAL A 23 4.55 4.41 -5.76
CA VAL A 23 4.65 5.88 -5.91
C VAL A 23 4.60 6.61 -4.58
N GLU A 24 4.00 6.03 -3.54
CA GLU A 24 3.90 6.63 -2.21
C GLU A 24 3.78 5.54 -1.14
N GLU A 25 4.47 5.72 -0.01
CA GLU A 25 4.31 4.93 1.22
C GLU A 25 4.21 5.92 2.38
N GLN A 26 3.11 5.90 3.12
CA GLN A 26 2.82 6.90 4.16
C GLN A 26 1.92 6.33 5.27
N ARG A 27 1.82 7.08 6.38
CA ARG A 27 0.92 6.80 7.50
C ARG A 27 -0.25 7.78 7.50
N LEU A 28 -1.46 7.29 7.75
CA LEU A 28 -2.70 8.06 7.91
C LEU A 28 -3.16 7.96 9.36
N ALA A 29 -3.37 9.10 10.03
CA ALA A 29 -3.94 9.11 11.38
C ALA A 29 -5.44 8.78 11.34
N HIS A 30 -5.87 7.78 12.10
CA HIS A 30 -7.27 7.36 12.24
C HIS A 30 -7.49 6.84 13.67
N CYS A 31 -8.52 7.33 14.36
CA CYS A 31 -8.90 6.93 15.73
C CYS A 31 -7.75 6.85 16.76
N GLY A 32 -6.78 7.77 16.68
CA GLY A 32 -5.61 7.82 17.57
C GLY A 32 -4.51 6.79 17.24
N ARG A 33 -4.68 6.04 16.15
CA ARG A 33 -3.74 5.07 15.58
C ARG A 33 -3.21 5.58 14.24
N GLU A 34 -2.23 4.87 13.68
CA GLU A 34 -1.67 5.15 12.36
C GLU A 34 -1.90 3.98 11.42
N VAL A 35 -2.60 4.21 10.32
CA VAL A 35 -2.82 3.24 9.23
C VAL A 35 -1.69 3.38 8.23
N LEU A 36 -0.97 2.32 7.93
CA LEU A 36 -0.04 2.29 6.81
C LEU A 36 -0.81 2.14 5.50
N TYR A 37 -0.52 2.99 4.51
CA TYR A 37 -0.99 2.81 3.14
C TYR A 37 0.14 2.98 2.14
N VAL A 38 -0.01 2.29 1.02
CA VAL A 38 0.97 2.18 -0.06
C VAL A 38 0.25 2.42 -1.38
N VAL A 39 0.59 3.50 -2.06
CA VAL A 39 0.04 3.81 -3.38
C VAL A 39 0.98 3.24 -4.44
N GLY A 40 0.41 2.51 -5.40
CA GLY A 40 1.14 2.02 -6.55
C GLY A 40 0.35 2.19 -7.85
N ILE A 41 1.06 2.11 -8.98
CA ILE A 41 0.47 2.12 -10.32
C ILE A 41 0.84 0.79 -10.98
N ALA A 42 -0.16 -0.06 -11.21
CA ALA A 42 -0.01 -1.34 -11.91
C ALA A 42 -0.29 -1.18 -13.41
N ALA A 43 0.56 -1.75 -14.26
CA ALA A 43 0.40 -1.75 -15.72
C ALA A 43 0.53 -3.17 -16.28
N VAL A 44 -0.38 -3.51 -17.20
CA VAL A 44 -0.54 -4.85 -17.77
C VAL A 44 0.00 -4.88 -19.20
N GLY A 45 1.04 -5.70 -19.41
CA GLY A 45 1.59 -5.98 -20.74
C GLY A 45 2.21 -4.80 -21.50
N SER A 46 2.64 -5.07 -22.73
CA SER A 46 3.16 -4.07 -23.68
C SER A 46 2.03 -3.48 -24.51
N THR A 47 1.41 -2.40 -24.04
CA THR A 47 0.42 -1.64 -24.81
C THR A 47 1.09 -0.88 -25.95
N CYS A 48 0.68 -1.15 -27.20
CA CYS A 48 1.29 -0.56 -28.40
C CYS A 48 1.10 0.96 -28.56
N CYS A 49 0.17 1.57 -27.82
CA CYS A 49 -0.24 2.98 -27.99
C CYS A 49 -0.30 3.79 -26.67
N GLY A 50 0.35 3.33 -25.60
CA GLY A 50 0.50 4.10 -24.35
C GLY A 50 0.09 3.37 -23.07
N THR A 51 0.84 3.61 -21.98
CA THR A 51 0.66 2.94 -20.69
C THR A 51 -0.57 3.45 -19.94
N GLN A 52 -1.68 2.71 -19.99
CA GLN A 52 -2.75 2.86 -19.00
C GLN A 52 -2.41 2.05 -17.76
N GLY A 53 -2.07 2.74 -16.67
CA GLY A 53 -1.86 2.13 -15.37
C GLY A 53 -3.10 2.25 -14.47
N CYS A 54 -3.43 1.20 -13.74
CA CYS A 54 -4.42 1.23 -12.66
C CYS A 54 -3.72 1.68 -11.37
N ARG A 55 -4.19 2.77 -10.74
CA ARG A 55 -3.72 3.18 -9.42
C ARG A 55 -4.43 2.37 -8.34
N PHE A 56 -3.65 1.76 -7.46
CA PHE A 56 -4.16 1.07 -6.27
C PHE A 56 -3.60 1.71 -5.01
N VAL A 57 -4.33 1.55 -3.90
CA VAL A 57 -3.89 1.88 -2.55
C VAL A 57 -4.00 0.61 -1.72
N ASN A 58 -2.87 -0.02 -1.43
CA ASN A 58 -2.83 -1.17 -0.52
C ASN A 58 -2.70 -0.68 0.92
N ILE A 59 -3.43 -1.31 1.84
CA ILE A 59 -3.49 -0.99 3.26
C ILE A 59 -3.04 -2.24 4.03
N PRO A 60 -1.75 -2.35 4.39
CA PRO A 60 -1.24 -3.44 5.23
C PRO A 60 -1.88 -3.50 6.62
N GLY A 61 -2.34 -2.36 7.14
CA GLY A 61 -3.07 -2.26 8.40
C GLY A 61 -2.58 -1.15 9.32
N TYR A 62 -2.97 -1.20 10.59
CA TYR A 62 -2.46 -0.28 11.60
C TYR A 62 -1.00 -0.59 11.95
N VAL A 63 -0.16 0.42 12.06
CA VAL A 63 1.23 0.28 12.51
C VAL A 63 1.27 -0.03 14.00
N VAL A 64 1.85 -1.18 14.35
CA VAL A 64 2.12 -1.60 15.72
C VAL A 64 3.57 -1.27 16.11
N ALA A 65 4.51 -1.46 15.17
CA ALA A 65 5.89 -1.04 15.32
C ALA A 65 6.43 -0.52 13.99
N TRP A 66 6.84 0.75 13.95
CA TRP A 66 7.31 1.42 12.74
C TRP A 66 8.80 1.18 12.50
N LYS A 67 9.15 0.59 11.34
CA LYS A 67 10.54 0.36 10.86
C LYS A 67 11.47 -0.17 11.95
N SER A 68 10.97 -1.11 12.75
CA SER A 68 11.58 -1.54 14.02
C SER A 68 12.71 -2.55 13.87
N ARG A 69 12.85 -3.18 12.71
CA ARG A 69 14.04 -3.96 12.33
C ARG A 69 14.30 -3.90 10.83
N LEU A 70 15.40 -4.50 10.40
CA LEU A 70 15.77 -4.67 8.99
C LEU A 70 15.62 -6.14 8.57
N SER A 71 15.41 -6.37 7.27
CA SER A 71 15.58 -7.68 6.63
C SER A 71 17.07 -8.06 6.53
N GLU A 72 17.35 -9.31 6.14
CA GLU A 72 18.70 -9.76 5.77
C GLU A 72 19.32 -8.93 4.63
N SER A 73 18.47 -8.37 3.75
CA SER A 73 18.87 -7.45 2.67
C SER A 73 18.97 -5.98 3.10
N GLY A 74 18.82 -5.66 4.39
CA GLY A 74 18.91 -4.30 4.92
C GLY A 74 17.68 -3.43 4.72
N MET A 75 16.58 -3.97 4.19
CA MET A 75 15.33 -3.23 3.97
C MET A 75 14.54 -3.08 5.27
N PRO A 76 13.94 -1.92 5.57
CA PRO A 76 13.14 -1.74 6.79
C PRO A 76 11.92 -2.67 6.83
N ILE A 77 11.54 -3.11 8.03
CA ILE A 77 10.32 -3.89 8.31
C ILE A 77 9.52 -3.21 9.41
N SER A 78 8.20 -3.04 9.19
CA SER A 78 7.23 -2.70 10.23
C SER A 78 6.42 -3.92 10.65
N VAL A 79 5.85 -3.88 11.86
CA VAL A 79 4.81 -4.81 12.31
C VAL A 79 3.47 -4.10 12.19
N VAL A 80 2.48 -4.75 11.55
CA VAL A 80 1.13 -4.20 11.36
C VAL A 80 0.04 -5.13 11.89
N GLU A 81 -1.12 -4.55 12.16
CA GLU A 81 -2.36 -5.25 12.52
C GLU A 81 -3.41 -5.05 11.41
N PRO A 82 -3.93 -6.12 10.78
CA PRO A 82 -4.97 -6.03 9.76
C PRO A 82 -6.22 -5.34 10.28
N ILE A 83 -6.96 -4.69 9.38
CA ILE A 83 -8.17 -3.93 9.72
C ILE A 83 -9.38 -4.76 9.32
N GLU A 84 -9.84 -5.61 10.23
CA GLU A 84 -10.97 -6.52 9.99
C GLU A 84 -12.33 -5.82 10.14
N GLY A 85 -12.39 -4.70 10.87
CA GLY A 85 -13.64 -3.97 11.13
C GLY A 85 -14.18 -3.25 9.90
N GLU A 86 -15.32 -3.67 9.37
CA GLU A 86 -16.00 -3.05 8.21
C GLU A 86 -16.24 -1.54 8.38
N ALA A 87 -16.57 -1.08 9.59
CA ALA A 87 -16.75 0.34 9.89
C ALA A 87 -15.43 1.12 9.73
N GLU A 88 -14.34 0.62 10.32
CA GLU A 88 -13.00 1.21 10.20
C GLU A 88 -12.52 1.20 8.75
N GLN A 89 -12.71 0.08 8.03
CA GLN A 89 -12.41 0.01 6.61
C GLN A 89 -13.20 1.05 5.80
N SER A 90 -14.48 1.25 6.08
CA SER A 90 -15.31 2.24 5.39
C SER A 90 -14.80 3.66 5.62
N GLU A 91 -14.53 4.04 6.86
CA GLU A 91 -13.99 5.36 7.23
C GLU A 91 -12.64 5.63 6.55
N ILE A 92 -11.71 4.68 6.64
CA ILE A 92 -10.39 4.77 6.03
C ILE A 92 -10.50 4.83 4.49
N ARG A 93 -11.42 4.07 3.90
CA ARG A 93 -11.69 4.08 2.45
C ARG A 93 -12.21 5.44 1.99
N GLU A 94 -13.12 6.08 2.73
CA GLU A 94 -13.58 7.44 2.45
C GLU A 94 -12.44 8.48 2.54
N MET A 95 -11.58 8.37 3.56
CA MET A 95 -10.44 9.28 3.73
C MET A 95 -9.44 9.16 2.58
N LEU A 96 -9.17 7.92 2.13
CA LEU A 96 -8.22 7.65 1.06
C LEU A 96 -8.79 7.92 -0.34
N ASP A 97 -10.08 7.69 -0.61
CA ASP A 97 -10.68 8.01 -1.91
C ASP A 97 -10.72 9.54 -2.16
N ARG A 98 -10.98 10.35 -1.12
CA ARG A 98 -10.88 11.82 -1.22
C ARG A 98 -9.47 12.29 -1.60
N ARG A 99 -8.43 11.55 -1.20
CA ARG A 99 -7.02 11.87 -1.50
C ARG A 99 -6.54 11.26 -2.83
N PHE A 100 -7.03 10.07 -3.17
CA PHE A 100 -6.63 9.27 -4.30
C PHE A 100 -7.87 8.80 -5.09
N PRO A 101 -8.66 9.71 -5.69
CA PRO A 101 -9.93 9.36 -6.32
C PRO A 101 -9.75 8.33 -7.44
N TYR A 102 -10.74 7.47 -7.61
CA TYR A 102 -10.76 6.39 -8.62
C TYR A 102 -9.68 5.31 -8.42
N SER A 103 -9.03 5.24 -7.26
CA SER A 103 -8.03 4.20 -6.99
C SER A 103 -8.67 2.94 -6.43
N GLN A 104 -8.11 1.79 -6.78
CA GLN A 104 -8.53 0.53 -6.16
C GLN A 104 -7.97 0.44 -4.73
N ILE A 105 -8.82 0.62 -3.73
CA ILE A 105 -8.44 0.52 -2.31
C ILE A 105 -8.54 -0.93 -1.85
N LEU A 106 -7.43 -1.48 -1.38
CA LEU A 106 -7.25 -2.88 -1.01
C LEU A 106 -6.79 -2.96 0.45
N PHE A 107 -7.50 -3.73 1.28
CA PHE A 107 -7.07 -4.07 2.64
C PHE A 107 -6.39 -5.43 2.63
N SER A 108 -5.27 -5.56 3.35
CA SER A 108 -4.59 -6.84 3.54
C SER A 108 -5.34 -7.70 4.55
N VAL A 109 -5.35 -9.02 4.32
CA VAL A 109 -5.93 -10.06 5.18
C VAL A 109 -4.84 -10.85 5.90
#